data_AF-A0A3C0TGY5-F1
#
_entry.id   AF-A0A3C0TGY5-F1
#
_cell.length_a   1.000
_cell.length_b   1.000
_cell.length_c   1.000
_cell.angle_alpha   90.00
_cell.angle_beta   90.00
_cell.angle_gamma   90.00
#
_symmetry.space_group_name_H-M   'P 1'
#
loop_
_entity.id
_entity.type
_entity.pdbx_description
1 polymer ?
#
loop_
_entity_poly.entity_id
_entity_poly.type
_entity_poly.pdbx_seq_one_letter_code
_entity_poly.pdbx_strand_id
1 'polypeptide(L)'
;MSYQRSKAPLSLMEQLIMVFVFAFAAAICLQAFVYSDNLSKTGTTKETAAMRASEVIEVCKAYHGDLKAAADRLKGTLIPTTDDTGDSVERIYEEDGLRVLIDAMETITIDGEAMSQSAKVYVYEITDDGESNADPIYETETMWQLSEQTAG
;
A
#
# COMPACT_ATOMS: atom_id res chain seq x y z
N MET A 1 23.78 57.54 49.20
CA MET A 1 23.35 57.14 47.84
C MET A 1 23.03 55.66 47.84
N SER A 2 21.75 55.32 47.99
CA SER A 2 21.26 53.95 47.94
C SER A 2 21.17 53.50 46.48
N TYR A 3 22.01 52.55 46.09
CA TYR A 3 21.98 51.93 44.77
C TYR A 3 20.73 51.05 44.69
N GLN A 4 19.65 51.56 44.08
CA GLN A 4 18.49 50.73 43.74
C GLN A 4 18.94 49.73 42.68
N ARG A 5 19.25 48.51 43.12
CA ARG A 5 19.50 47.37 42.24
C ARG A 5 18.22 47.12 41.45
N SER A 6 18.22 47.54 40.18
CA SER A 6 17.10 47.33 39.26
C SER A 6 16.71 45.85 39.28
N LYS A 7 15.47 45.54 39.72
CA LYS A 7 14.86 44.21 39.55
C LYS A 7 14.33 43.98 38.12
N ALA A 8 14.42 45.01 37.27
CA ALA A 8 14.00 45.01 35.87
C ALA A 8 14.64 43.91 34.99
N PRO A 9 15.96 43.59 35.07
CA PRO A 9 16.54 42.53 34.26
C PRO A 9 16.20 41.11 34.77
N LEU A 10 15.79 40.96 36.03
CA LEU A 10 15.40 39.65 36.58
C LEU A 10 14.03 39.20 36.08
N SER A 11 13.04 40.10 36.04
CA SER A 11 11.69 39.76 35.55
C SER A 11 11.66 39.54 34.04
N LEU A 12 12.58 40.18 33.30
CA LEU A 12 12.73 39.97 31.86
C LEU A 12 13.24 38.56 31.56
N MET A 13 14.17 38.04 32.38
CA MET A 13 14.68 36.68 32.26
C MET A 13 13.59 35.63 32.51
N GLU A 14 12.73 35.87 33.51
CA GLU A 14 11.58 35.01 33.83
C GLU A 14 10.52 35.01 32.70
N GLN A 15 10.22 36.18 32.13
CA GLN A 15 9.30 36.28 31.00
C GLN A 15 9.81 35.55 29.76
N LEU A 16 11.11 35.64 29.46
CA LEU A 16 11.71 34.91 28.33
C LEU A 16 11.63 33.39 28.52
N ILE A 17 11.83 32.89 29.73
CA ILE A 17 11.73 31.45 30.02
C ILE A 17 10.30 30.96 29.83
N MET A 18 9.28 31.69 30.32
CA MET A 18 7.88 31.31 30.09
C MET A 18 7.53 31.25 28.60
N VAL A 19 7.93 32.25 27.83
CA VAL A 19 7.68 32.29 26.38
C VAL A 19 8.43 31.17 25.68
N PHE A 20 9.67 30.87 26.10
CA PHE A 20 10.46 29.79 25.52
C PHE A 20 9.84 28.42 25.76
N VAL A 21 9.39 28.13 26.98
CA VAL A 21 8.73 26.85 27.32
C VAL A 21 7.42 26.70 26.55
N PHE A 22 6.62 27.77 26.44
CA PHE A 22 5.38 27.75 25.67
C PHE A 22 5.65 27.52 24.18
N ALA A 23 6.63 28.23 23.61
CA ALA A 23 7.03 28.06 22.22
C ALA A 23 7.56 26.65 21.92
N PHE A 24 8.34 26.08 22.84
CA PHE A 24 8.87 24.72 22.70
C PHE A 24 7.76 23.67 22.75
N ALA A 25 6.82 23.79 23.70
CA ALA A 25 5.66 22.92 23.76
C ALA A 25 4.82 23.02 22.47
N ALA A 26 4.55 24.24 21.98
CA ALA A 26 3.81 24.45 20.73
C ALA A 26 4.52 23.83 19.52
N ALA A 27 5.85 23.98 19.41
CA ALA A 27 6.63 23.40 18.32
C ALA A 27 6.57 21.86 18.33
N ILE A 28 6.72 21.23 19.50
CA ILE A 28 6.63 19.77 19.63
C ILE A 28 5.23 19.29 19.26
N CYS A 29 4.18 19.95 19.75
CA CYS A 29 2.80 19.57 19.44
C CYS A 29 2.50 19.65 17.92
N LEU A 30 2.98 20.70 17.25
CA LEU A 30 2.83 20.86 15.81
C LEU A 30 3.61 19.77 15.05
N GLN A 31 4.84 19.48 15.47
CA GLN A 31 5.65 18.43 14.87
C GLN A 31 5.02 17.04 15.04
N ALA A 32 4.48 16.73 16.22
CA ALA A 32 3.77 15.49 16.48
C ALA A 32 2.49 15.36 15.64
N PHE A 33 1.78 16.48 15.43
CA PHE A 33 0.59 16.52 14.58
C PHE A 33 0.94 16.26 13.11
N VAL A 34 1.95 16.95 12.57
CA VAL A 34 2.42 16.74 11.18
C VAL A 34 2.93 15.32 11.00
N TYR A 35 3.66 14.78 11.96
CA TYR A 35 4.11 13.39 11.92
C TYR A 35 2.93 12.42 11.89
N SER A 36 1.92 12.63 12.74
CA SER A 36 0.71 11.80 12.78
C SER A 36 -0.11 11.91 11.49
N ASP A 37 -0.21 13.09 10.88
CA ASP A 37 -0.91 13.30 9.61
C ASP A 37 -0.24 12.53 8.46
N ASN A 38 1.10 12.61 8.36
CA ASN A 38 1.86 11.84 7.37
C ASN A 38 1.76 10.33 7.64
N LEU A 39 1.83 9.91 8.90
CA LEU A 39 1.69 8.50 9.27
C LEU A 39 0.27 7.98 8.97
N SER A 40 -0.76 8.80 9.20
CA SER A 40 -2.14 8.44 8.88
C SER A 40 -2.33 8.28 7.38
N LYS A 41 -1.84 9.23 6.57
CA LYS A 41 -1.93 9.16 5.10
C LYS A 41 -1.24 7.90 4.57
N THR A 42 0.01 7.68 4.97
CA THR A 42 0.78 6.50 4.54
C THR A 42 0.18 5.18 5.05
N GLY A 43 -0.39 5.17 6.25
CA GLY A 43 -1.10 4.03 6.82
C GLY A 43 -2.38 3.70 6.05
N THR A 44 -3.19 4.70 5.74
CA THR A 44 -4.44 4.53 4.97
C THR A 44 -4.16 4.02 3.55
N THR A 45 -3.13 4.53 2.86
CA THR A 45 -2.75 4.01 1.53
C THR A 45 -2.31 2.55 1.59
N LYS A 46 -1.51 2.17 2.60
CA LYS A 46 -1.07 0.77 2.78
C LYS A 46 -2.20 -0.18 3.13
N GLU A 47 -3.11 0.22 4.00
CA GLU A 47 -4.27 -0.58 4.38
C GLU A 47 -5.21 -0.77 3.18
N THR A 48 -5.43 0.28 2.40
CA THR A 48 -6.21 0.23 1.16
C THR A 48 -5.52 -0.69 0.13
N ALA A 49 -4.20 -0.58 -0.03
CA ALA A 49 -3.43 -1.47 -0.91
C ALA A 49 -3.55 -2.95 -0.51
N ALA A 50 -3.42 -3.27 0.78
CA ALA A 50 -3.58 -4.64 1.27
C ALA A 50 -5.01 -5.18 1.08
N MET A 51 -6.02 -4.34 1.28
CA MET A 51 -7.42 -4.68 1.03
C MET A 51 -7.66 -4.98 -0.47
N ARG A 52 -7.16 -4.12 -1.36
CA ARG A 52 -7.27 -4.33 -2.83
C ARG A 52 -6.52 -5.57 -3.27
N ALA A 53 -5.31 -5.82 -2.76
CA ALA A 53 -4.59 -7.06 -3.03
C ALA A 53 -5.41 -8.28 -2.62
N SER A 54 -6.00 -8.25 -1.41
CA SER A 54 -6.82 -9.36 -0.91
C SER A 54 -8.07 -9.58 -1.77
N GLU A 55 -8.74 -8.52 -2.22
CA GLU A 55 -9.89 -8.61 -3.14
C GLU A 55 -9.52 -9.36 -4.42
N VAL A 56 -8.42 -8.98 -5.06
CA VAL A 56 -7.95 -9.60 -6.31
C VAL A 56 -7.54 -11.05 -6.06
N ILE A 57 -6.85 -11.34 -4.96
CA ILE A 57 -6.45 -12.70 -4.56
C ILE A 57 -7.67 -13.61 -4.36
N GLU A 58 -8.70 -13.15 -3.66
CA GLU A 58 -9.90 -13.94 -3.41
C GLU A 58 -10.69 -14.21 -4.69
N VAL A 59 -10.68 -13.28 -5.64
CA VAL A 59 -11.24 -13.54 -6.98
C VAL A 59 -10.42 -14.62 -7.68
N CYS A 60 -9.09 -14.51 -7.74
CA CYS A 60 -8.25 -15.54 -8.36
C CYS A 60 -8.43 -16.93 -7.71
N LYS A 61 -8.57 -16.98 -6.38
CA LYS A 61 -8.91 -18.21 -5.64
C LYS A 61 -10.26 -18.79 -6.01
N ALA A 62 -11.29 -17.96 -6.17
CA ALA A 62 -12.62 -18.41 -6.57
C ALA A 62 -12.62 -19.06 -7.97
N TYR A 63 -11.69 -18.66 -8.84
CA TYR A 63 -11.47 -19.24 -10.17
C TYR A 63 -10.39 -20.33 -10.19
N HIS A 64 -9.93 -20.81 -9.03
CA HIS A 64 -9.02 -21.97 -8.89
C HIS A 64 -7.76 -21.90 -9.77
N GLY A 65 -7.23 -20.70 -10.02
CA GLY A 65 -6.03 -20.51 -10.85
C GLY A 65 -6.27 -20.19 -12.31
N ASP A 66 -7.53 -20.09 -12.76
CA ASP A 66 -7.85 -19.50 -14.07
C ASP A 66 -7.73 -17.98 -14.00
N LEU A 67 -6.53 -17.49 -14.33
CA LEU A 67 -6.21 -16.07 -14.33
C LEU A 67 -6.95 -15.30 -15.44
N LYS A 68 -7.37 -15.97 -16.51
CA LYS A 68 -8.12 -15.35 -17.60
C LYS A 68 -9.56 -15.07 -17.20
N ALA A 69 -10.24 -16.05 -16.58
CA ALA A 69 -11.58 -15.82 -16.04
C ALA A 69 -11.57 -14.83 -14.87
N ALA A 70 -10.54 -14.88 -14.01
CA ALA A 70 -10.37 -13.91 -12.95
C ALA A 70 -10.18 -12.48 -13.50
N ALA A 71 -9.37 -12.30 -14.55
CA ALA A 71 -9.17 -11.00 -15.20
C ALA A 71 -10.48 -10.43 -15.75
N ASP A 72 -11.29 -11.23 -16.44
CA ASP A 72 -12.60 -10.81 -16.96
C ASP A 72 -13.53 -10.35 -15.83
N ARG A 73 -13.58 -11.10 -14.73
CA ARG A 73 -14.38 -10.75 -13.55
C ARG A 73 -13.92 -9.47 -12.87
N LEU A 74 -12.62 -9.30 -12.75
CA LEU A 74 -12.00 -8.12 -12.15
C LEU A 74 -12.10 -6.90 -13.06
N LYS A 75 -12.48 -7.06 -14.35
CA LYS A 75 -12.31 -6.03 -15.40
C LYS A 75 -10.86 -5.57 -15.48
N GLY A 76 -9.94 -6.51 -15.33
CA GLY A 76 -8.50 -6.32 -15.44
C GLY A 76 -8.00 -6.51 -16.87
N THR A 77 -6.75 -6.13 -17.09
CA THR A 77 -6.01 -6.39 -18.32
C THR A 77 -5.20 -7.66 -18.14
N LEU A 78 -5.40 -8.63 -19.03
CA LEU A 78 -4.52 -9.79 -19.11
C LEU A 78 -3.24 -9.39 -19.85
N ILE A 79 -2.10 -9.62 -19.23
CA ILE A 79 -0.78 -9.44 -19.82
C ILE A 79 -0.24 -10.83 -20.12
N PRO A 80 -0.33 -11.30 -21.39
CA PRO A 80 0.24 -12.59 -21.74
C PRO A 80 1.77 -12.49 -21.58
N THR A 81 2.32 -13.33 -20.71
CA THR A 81 3.78 -13.46 -20.62
C THR A 81 4.24 -14.42 -21.71
N THR A 82 5.37 -14.12 -22.34
CA THR A 82 6.01 -15.03 -23.30
C THR A 82 6.79 -16.16 -22.63
N ASP A 83 6.92 -16.12 -21.31
CA ASP A 83 7.65 -17.10 -20.51
C ASP A 83 6.73 -18.24 -20.02
N ASP A 84 7.32 -19.38 -19.69
CA ASP A 84 6.63 -20.59 -19.18
C ASP A 84 6.01 -20.40 -17.77
N THR A 85 5.91 -19.15 -17.32
CA THR A 85 5.59 -18.72 -15.95
C THR A 85 4.09 -18.42 -15.77
N GLY A 86 3.34 -18.27 -16.88
CA GLY A 86 1.88 -18.09 -16.87
C GLY A 86 1.41 -16.64 -16.98
N ASP A 87 0.20 -16.43 -17.50
CA ASP A 87 -0.34 -15.09 -17.75
C ASP A 87 -0.38 -14.22 -16.47
N SER A 88 -0.03 -12.95 -16.58
CA SER A 88 -0.16 -11.98 -15.48
C SER A 88 -1.46 -11.19 -15.62
N VAL A 89 -2.08 -10.80 -14.50
CA VAL A 89 -3.32 -10.02 -14.48
C VAL A 89 -3.07 -8.69 -13.81
N GLU A 90 -3.43 -7.61 -14.51
CA GLU A 90 -3.35 -6.25 -13.98
C GLU A 90 -4.75 -5.69 -13.72
N ARG A 91 -4.94 -5.02 -12.58
CA ARG A 91 -6.15 -4.27 -12.26
C ARG A 91 -5.82 -2.87 -11.73
N ILE A 92 -6.37 -1.86 -12.39
CA ILE A 92 -6.22 -0.44 -12.03
C ILE A 92 -7.46 0.05 -11.26
N TYR A 93 -7.24 0.56 -10.06
CA TYR A 93 -8.22 1.20 -9.21
C TYR A 93 -8.01 2.72 -9.23
N GLU A 94 -8.61 3.40 -10.22
CA GLU A 94 -8.48 4.85 -10.40
C GLU A 94 -8.98 5.65 -9.19
N GLU A 95 -10.03 5.17 -8.51
CA GLU A 95 -10.60 5.82 -7.31
C GLU A 95 -9.62 5.88 -6.14
N ASP A 96 -8.77 4.85 -6.01
CA ASP A 96 -7.78 4.74 -4.94
C ASP A 96 -6.37 5.14 -5.39
N GLY A 97 -6.16 5.40 -6.69
CA GLY A 97 -4.84 5.65 -7.27
C GLY A 97 -3.90 4.44 -7.18
N LEU A 98 -4.45 3.23 -7.21
CA LEU A 98 -3.68 1.99 -7.01
C LEU A 98 -3.70 1.09 -8.24
N ARG A 99 -2.59 0.42 -8.50
CA ARG A 99 -2.44 -0.60 -9.54
C ARG A 99 -2.04 -1.92 -8.88
N VAL A 100 -2.88 -2.94 -9.03
CA VAL A 100 -2.61 -4.30 -8.56
C VAL A 100 -2.15 -5.14 -9.75
N LEU A 101 -1.00 -5.80 -9.62
CA LEU A 101 -0.45 -6.73 -10.59
C LEU A 101 -0.34 -8.10 -9.92
N ILE A 102 -0.91 -9.12 -10.54
CA ILE A 102 -0.75 -10.52 -10.16
C ILE A 102 0.12 -11.17 -11.22
N ASP A 103 1.24 -11.72 -10.80
CA ASP A 103 2.14 -12.47 -11.64
C ASP A 103 2.07 -13.95 -11.27
N ALA A 104 1.73 -14.80 -12.24
CA ALA A 104 1.75 -16.24 -12.04
C ALA A 104 3.20 -16.68 -11.80
N MET A 105 3.45 -17.53 -10.81
CA MET A 105 4.80 -18.06 -10.55
C MET A 105 4.95 -19.51 -11.01
N GLU A 106 3.91 -20.30 -10.79
CA GLU A 106 3.87 -21.71 -11.19
C GLU A 106 2.52 -21.99 -11.83
N THR A 107 2.54 -22.47 -13.07
CA THR A 107 1.35 -22.91 -13.79
C THR A 107 1.40 -24.39 -14.07
N ILE A 108 0.24 -25.04 -13.91
CA ILE A 108 0.01 -26.43 -14.23
C ILE A 108 -1.07 -26.48 -15.30
N THR A 109 -0.85 -27.25 -16.36
CA THR A 109 -1.89 -27.46 -17.36
C THR A 109 -2.87 -28.53 -16.87
N ILE A 110 -4.12 -28.14 -16.65
CA ILE A 110 -5.22 -29.06 -16.33
C ILE A 110 -6.22 -28.97 -17.49
N ASP A 111 -6.59 -30.12 -18.08
CA ASP A 111 -7.52 -30.20 -19.22
C ASP A 111 -7.18 -29.30 -20.43
N GLY A 112 -5.90 -28.97 -20.63
CA GLY A 112 -5.44 -28.11 -21.73
C GLY A 112 -5.45 -26.62 -21.42
N GLU A 113 -5.86 -26.21 -20.21
CA GLU A 113 -5.83 -24.83 -19.74
C GLU A 113 -4.71 -24.65 -18.70
N ALA A 114 -3.95 -23.56 -18.82
CA ALA A 114 -2.89 -23.22 -17.88
C ALA A 114 -3.50 -22.63 -16.61
N MET A 115 -3.46 -23.39 -15.52
CA MET A 115 -3.95 -23.00 -14.20
C MET A 115 -2.75 -22.61 -13.34
N SER A 116 -2.73 -21.39 -12.83
CA SER A 116 -1.70 -20.99 -11.86
C SER A 116 -1.94 -21.71 -10.52
N GLN A 117 -0.90 -22.19 -9.84
CA GLN A 117 -0.97 -22.78 -8.49
C GLN A 117 -0.49 -21.80 -7.43
N SER A 118 0.49 -20.97 -7.79
CA SER A 118 1.04 -19.90 -6.98
C SER A 118 1.18 -18.63 -7.81
N ALA A 119 0.92 -17.49 -7.17
CA ALA A 119 1.06 -16.19 -7.78
C ALA A 119 1.58 -15.17 -6.78
N LYS A 120 2.26 -14.16 -7.31
CA LYS A 120 2.79 -13.05 -6.55
C LYS A 120 2.02 -11.80 -6.88
N VAL A 121 1.58 -11.10 -5.85
CA VAL A 121 0.72 -9.92 -5.97
C VAL A 121 1.51 -8.71 -5.55
N TYR A 122 1.58 -7.74 -6.44
CA TYR A 122 2.24 -6.46 -6.25
C TYR A 122 1.20 -5.34 -6.34
N VAL A 123 1.28 -4.37 -5.43
CA VAL A 123 0.43 -3.18 -5.47
C VAL A 123 1.32 -1.96 -5.56
N TYR A 124 1.08 -1.14 -6.58
CA TYR A 124 1.80 0.09 -6.84
C TYR A 124 0.90 1.29 -6.67
N GLU A 125 1.49 2.40 -6.25
CA GLU A 125 0.85 3.72 -6.31
C GLU A 125 0.96 4.24 -7.74
N ILE A 126 -0.14 4.73 -8.28
CA ILE A 126 -0.16 5.45 -9.55
C ILE A 126 0.18 6.90 -9.22
N THR A 127 1.29 7.37 -9.78
CA THR A 127 1.65 8.79 -9.66
C THR A 127 0.78 9.65 -10.59
N ASP A 128 0.68 10.95 -10.32
CA ASP A 128 -0.10 11.90 -11.13
C ASP A 128 0.30 11.91 -12.62
N ASP A 129 1.51 11.45 -12.96
CA ASP A 129 2.02 11.32 -14.32
C ASP A 129 1.53 10.04 -15.05
N GLY A 130 0.71 9.22 -14.38
CA GLY A 130 0.22 7.92 -14.90
C GLY A 130 1.27 6.82 -14.87
N GLU A 131 2.48 7.10 -14.39
CA GLU A 131 3.52 6.10 -14.17
C GLU A 131 3.35 5.45 -12.79
N SER A 132 3.48 4.13 -12.78
CA SER A 132 3.50 3.32 -11.57
C SER A 132 4.84 3.54 -10.85
N ASN A 133 4.82 3.71 -9.52
CA ASN A 133 6.07 3.78 -8.76
C ASN A 133 6.96 2.53 -9.01
N ALA A 134 8.28 2.70 -8.96
CA ALA A 134 9.23 1.62 -9.21
C ALA A 134 9.18 0.53 -8.11
N ASP A 135 8.93 0.94 -6.87
CA ASP A 135 8.80 0.04 -5.73
C ASP A 135 7.31 -0.20 -5.38
N PRO A 136 6.89 -1.45 -5.17
CA PRO A 136 5.53 -1.76 -4.74
C PRO A 136 5.29 -1.29 -3.30
N ILE A 137 4.11 -0.71 -3.03
CA ILE A 137 3.65 -0.35 -1.67
C ILE A 137 3.37 -1.60 -0.85
N TYR A 138 2.87 -2.64 -1.50
CA TYR A 138 2.49 -3.91 -0.89
C TYR A 138 2.84 -5.08 -1.82
N GLU A 139 3.36 -6.15 -1.24
CA GLU A 139 3.77 -7.36 -1.93
C GLU A 139 3.35 -8.56 -1.09
N THR A 140 2.72 -9.55 -1.71
CA THR A 140 2.39 -10.81 -1.05
C THR A 140 2.41 -11.97 -2.02
N GLU A 141 2.77 -13.15 -1.52
CA GLU A 141 2.72 -14.39 -2.26
C GLU A 141 1.48 -15.16 -1.83
N THR A 142 0.76 -15.71 -2.79
CA THR A 142 -0.43 -16.51 -2.52
C THR A 142 -0.37 -17.82 -3.28
N MET A 143 -0.94 -18.84 -2.66
CA MET A 143 -1.12 -20.16 -3.22
C MET A 143 -2.57 -20.52 -3.06
N TRP A 144 -3.12 -21.24 -4.04
CA TRP A 144 -4.48 -21.70 -3.99
C TRP A 144 -4.58 -23.14 -4.44
N GLN A 145 -5.55 -23.85 -3.87
CA GLN A 145 -5.78 -25.24 -4.24
C GLN A 145 -6.39 -25.27 -5.62
N LEU A 146 -5.68 -25.88 -6.56
CA LEU A 146 -6.25 -26.32 -7.83
C LEU A 146 -7.38 -27.28 -7.49
N SER A 147 -8.57 -27.06 -8.03
CA SER A 147 -9.68 -27.98 -7.78
C SER A 147 -9.27 -29.37 -8.27
N GLU A 148 -9.22 -30.35 -7.36
CA GLU A 148 -9.39 -31.74 -7.76
C GLU A 148 -10.79 -31.83 -8.36
N GLN A 149 -10.88 -31.76 -9.70
CA GLN A 149 -12.12 -32.13 -10.36
C GLN A 149 -12.49 -33.52 -9.86
N THR A 150 -13.62 -33.55 -9.17
CA THR A 150 -14.18 -34.70 -8.51
C THR A 150 -14.35 -35.80 -9.57
N ALA A 151 -13.57 -36.87 -9.45
CA ALA A 151 -13.89 -38.13 -10.08
C ALA A 151 -15.26 -38.58 -9.56
N GLY A 152 -16.29 -38.35 -10.36
CA GLY A 152 -17.67 -38.78 -10.15
C GLY A 152 -18.27 -39.29 -11.44
#